data_AF-A0A8T3R1Z3-F1
#
_entry.id   AF-A0A8T3R1Z3-F1
#
_cell.length_a   1.000
_cell.length_b   1.000
_cell.length_c   1.000
_cell.angle_alpha   90.00
_cell.angle_beta   90.00
_cell.angle_gamma   90.00
#
_symmetry.space_group_name_H-M   'P 1'
#
loop_
_entity.id
_entity.type
_entity.pdbx_description
1 polymer ?
#
loop_
_entity_poly.entity_id
_entity_poly.type
_entity_poly.pdbx_seq_one_letter_code
_entity_poly.pdbx_strand_id
1 'polypeptide(L)' 'MDPARVPSLPAADFPLPPRLEGLRRLAYNLHWSWHPRTRGLFSQIDPGAWSRYRNPIPVISSPRDWSH' A
#
# COMPACT_ATOMS: atom_id res chain seq x y z
N MET A 1 -8.45 -34.56 -14.27
CA MET A 1 -8.31 -33.70 -13.08
C MET A 1 -8.40 -32.26 -13.56
N ASP A 2 -9.50 -31.58 -13.25
CA ASP A 2 -9.71 -30.18 -13.63
C ASP A 2 -8.92 -29.26 -12.68
N PRO A 3 -8.09 -28.31 -13.17
CA PRO A 3 -7.34 -27.43 -12.30
C PRO A 3 -8.32 -26.43 -11.64
N ALA A 4 -8.39 -26.47 -10.31
CA ALA A 4 -9.22 -25.53 -9.55
C ALA A 4 -8.90 -24.08 -9.94
N ARG A 5 -9.83 -23.40 -10.61
CA ARG A 5 -9.74 -21.94 -10.83
C ARG A 5 -10.01 -21.24 -9.51
N VAL A 6 -8.94 -20.74 -8.89
CA VAL A 6 -9.08 -19.84 -7.75
C VAL A 6 -9.61 -18.50 -8.29
N PRO A 7 -10.78 -18.01 -7.84
CA PRO A 7 -11.21 -16.68 -8.18
C PRO A 7 -10.25 -15.67 -7.54
N SER A 8 -9.49 -14.97 -8.37
CA SER A 8 -8.75 -13.79 -7.92
C SER A 8 -9.77 -12.67 -7.66
N LEU A 9 -9.76 -12.10 -6.46
CA LEU A 9 -10.39 -10.80 -6.26
C LEU A 9 -9.72 -9.81 -7.22
N PRO A 10 -10.48 -8.88 -7.84
CA PRO A 10 -9.86 -7.79 -8.59
C PRO A 10 -8.79 -7.16 -7.70
N ALA A 11 -7.61 -6.90 -8.28
CA ALA A 11 -6.56 -6.21 -7.56
C ALA A 11 -7.20 -4.95 -6.94
N ALA A 12 -7.13 -4.81 -5.62
CA ALA A 12 -7.76 -3.69 -4.94
C ALA A 12 -7.33 -2.40 -5.66
N ASP A 13 -8.31 -1.70 -6.25
CA ASP A 13 -8.04 -0.46 -6.96
C ASP A 13 -7.63 0.57 -5.92
N PHE A 14 -6.32 0.80 -5.85
CA PHE A 14 -5.74 1.89 -5.08
C PHE A 14 -5.69 3.09 -6.03
N PRO A 15 -6.51 4.14 -5.82
CA PRO A 15 -6.54 5.31 -6.68
C PRO A 15 -5.32 6.19 -6.39
N LEU A 16 -4.13 5.68 -6.69
CA LEU A 16 -2.88 6.44 -6.66
C LEU A 16 -2.71 7.12 -8.03
N PRO A 17 -2.49 8.45 -8.09
CA PRO A 17 -2.14 9.10 -9.34
C PRO A 17 -0.78 8.59 -9.86
N PRO A 18 -0.51 8.65 -11.17
CA PRO A 18 0.71 8.11 -11.77
C PRO A 18 2.01 8.61 -11.11
N ARG A 19 2.01 9.85 -10.61
CA ARG A 19 3.15 10.46 -9.90
C ARG A 19 3.49 9.77 -8.58
N LEU A 20 2.53 9.08 -7.96
CA LEU A 20 2.66 8.40 -6.68
C LEU A 20 2.76 6.88 -6.80
N GLU A 21 2.88 6.34 -8.02
CA GLU A 21 3.04 4.90 -8.26
C GLU A 21 4.32 4.34 -7.59
N GLY A 22 5.31 5.19 -7.33
CA GLY A 22 6.48 4.84 -6.50
C GLY A 22 6.12 4.37 -5.08
N LEU A 23 5.04 4.89 -4.48
CA LEU A 23 4.55 4.45 -3.17
C LEU A 23 4.03 3.01 -3.24
N ARG A 24 3.34 2.63 -4.32
CA ARG A 24 2.89 1.25 -4.55
C ARG A 24 4.09 0.30 -4.61
N ARG A 25 5.11 0.66 -5.40
CA ARG A 25 6.35 -0.12 -5.50
C ARG A 25 7.06 -0.28 -4.16
N LEU A 26 7.12 0.79 -3.37
CA LEU A 26 7.71 0.74 -2.02
C LEU A 26 6.89 -0.11 -1.05
N ALA A 27 5.55 -0.06 -1.13
CA ALA A 27 4.67 -0.82 -0.25
C ALA A 27 4.75 -2.33 -0.48
N TYR A 28 4.91 -2.75 -1.75
CA TYR A 28 5.09 -4.17 -2.11
C TYR A 28 6.53 -4.67 -1.90
N ASN A 29 7.49 -3.78 -1.68
CA ASN A 29 8.87 -4.19 -1.42
C ASN A 29 9.10 -4.41 0.09
N LEU A 30 9.30 -5.66 0.52
CA LEU A 30 9.50 -6.03 1.93
C LEU A 30 10.61 -5.24 2.65
N HIS A 31 11.53 -4.62 1.91
CA HIS A 31 12.52 -3.68 2.42
C HIS A 31 11.96 -2.62 3.38
N TRP A 32 10.71 -2.20 3.22
CA TRP A 32 10.09 -1.25 4.15
C TRP A 32 10.05 -1.76 5.60
N SER A 33 10.06 -3.07 5.84
CA SER A 33 9.93 -3.64 7.19
C SER A 33 11.18 -3.42 8.05
N TRP A 34 12.37 -3.34 7.43
CA TRP A 34 13.65 -3.13 8.11
C TRP A 34 14.30 -1.78 7.82
N HIS A 35 13.74 -0.95 6.91
CA HIS A 35 14.30 0.37 6.62
C HIS A 35 13.56 1.53 7.32
N PRO A 36 14.16 2.20 8.32
CA PRO A 36 13.49 3.20 9.13
C PRO A 36 12.92 4.39 8.35
N ARG A 37 13.62 4.86 7.31
CA ARG A 37 13.14 5.96 6.46
C ARG A 37 11.84 5.62 5.75
N THR A 38 11.74 4.41 5.19
CA THR A 38 10.54 3.96 4.49
C THR A 38 9.37 3.77 5.46
N ARG A 39 9.63 3.28 6.68
CA ARG A 39 8.62 3.22 7.76
C ARG A 39 8.13 4.61 8.15
N GLY A 40 9.05 5.57 8.28
CA GLY A 40 8.74 6.97 8.58
C GLY A 40 7.85 7.61 7.52
N LEU A 41 8.14 7.37 6.24
CA LEU A 41 7.32 7.84 5.12
C LEU A 41 5.86 7.40 5.24
N PHE A 42 5.60 6.09 5.38
CA PHE A 42 4.23 5.58 5.50
C PHE A 42 3.55 6.04 6.79
N SER A 43 4.30 6.19 7.89
CA SER A 43 3.79 6.75 9.13
C SER A 43 3.38 8.22 9.02
N GLN A 44 3.99 9.00 8.12
CA GLN A 44 3.64 10.41 7.91
C GLN A 44 2.41 10.55 7.01
N ILE A 45 2.25 9.66 6.02
CA ILE A 45 1.10 9.67 5.11
C ILE A 45 -0.19 9.37 5.89
N ASP A 46 -0.23 8.27 6.65
CA ASP A 46 -1.35 7.90 7.51
C ASP A 46 -0.85 7.38 8.85
N PRO A 47 -0.67 8.26 9.85
CA PRO A 47 -0.28 7.84 11.19
C PRO A 47 -1.26 6.85 11.84
N GLY A 48 -2.56 6.99 11.55
CA GLY A 48 -3.63 6.17 12.12
C GLY A 48 -3.59 4.75 11.59
N ALA A 49 -3.64 4.58 10.27
CA ALA A 49 -3.54 3.25 9.65
C ALA A 49 -2.17 2.61 9.94
N TRP A 50 -1.08 3.39 9.93
CA TRP A 50 0.24 2.88 10.25
C TRP A 50 0.34 2.40 11.69
N SER A 51 -0.19 3.15 12.66
CA SER A 51 -0.21 2.72 14.07
C SER A 51 -1.03 1.43 14.26
N ARG A 52 -2.18 1.33 13.58
CA ARG A 52 -3.09 0.19 13.70
C ARG A 52 -2.58 -1.09 13.07
N TYR A 53 -2.00 -1.00 11.87
CA TYR A 53 -1.67 -2.18 11.07
C TYR A 53 -0.17 -2.40 10.85
N ARG A 54 0.66 -1.36 11.06
CA ARG A 54 2.11 -1.39 10.75
C ARG A 54 2.41 -1.93 9.35
N ASN A 55 1.51 -1.65 8.41
CA ASN A 55 1.51 -2.16 7.05
C ASN A 55 1.28 -0.98 6.08
N PRO A 56 2.07 -0.85 5.00
CA PRO A 56 1.91 0.24 4.05
C PRO A 56 0.67 0.10 3.15
N ILE A 57 0.08 -1.10 3.00
CA ILE A 57 -1.07 -1.32 2.11
C ILE A 57 -2.30 -0.53 2.58
N PRO A 58 -2.76 -0.62 3.85
CA PRO A 58 -3.83 0.24 4.37
C PRO A 58 -3.57 1.74 4.24
N VAL A 59 -2.30 2.16 4.29
CA VAL A 59 -1.89 3.57 4.19
C VAL A 59 -2.16 4.12 2.79
N ILE A 60 -1.85 3.34 1.75
CA ILE A 60 -2.01 3.76 0.34
C ILE A 60 -3.36 3.37 -0.26
N SER A 61 -4.12 2.50 0.42
CA SER A 61 -5.43 2.03 -0.05
C SER A 61 -6.60 2.88 0.40
N SER A 62 -6.40 3.75 1.38
CA SER A 62 -7.46 4.63 1.85
C SER A 62 -7.90 5.55 0.72
N PRO A 63 -9.21 5.70 0.46
CA PRO A 63 -9.71 6.75 -0.41
C PRO A 63 -9.31 8.09 0.21
N ARG A 64 -8.38 8.77 -0.47
CA ARG A 64 -7.78 10.03 -0.07
C ARG A 64 -7.68 10.88 -1.33
N ASP A 65 -7.89 12.17 -1.16
CA ASP A 65 -7.65 13.10 -2.25
C ASP A 65 -6.14 13.29 -2.42
N TRP A 66 -5.59 12.67 -3.46
CA TRP A 66 -4.18 12.76 -3.83
C TRP A 66 -3.89 13.90 -4.81
N SER A 67 -4.90 14.72 -5.13
CA SER A 67 -4.82 15.76 -6.16
C SER A 67 -4.39 17.14 -5.65
N HIS A 68 -4.12 17.27 -4.35
CA HIS A 68 -3.61 18.47 -3.70
C HIS A 68 -2.08 18.50 -3.57
#